data_AF-A0A8R2JWV2-F1
#
_entry.id   AF-A0A8R2JWV2-F1
#
_cell.length_a   1.000
_cell.length_b   1.000
_cell.length_c   1.000
_cell.angle_alpha   90.00
_cell.angle_beta   90.00
_cell.angle_gamma   90.00
#
_symmetry.space_group_name_H-M   'P 1'
#
loop_
_entity.id
_entity.type
_entity.pdbx_description
1 polymer ?
#
loop_
_entity_poly.entity_id
_entity_poly.type
_entity_poly.pdbx_seq_one_letter_code
_entity_poly.pdbx_strand_id
1 'polypeptide(L)'
;MNISSIKCHFDELLVLLSTSVVNVDIVVLYETWLLNDVNFFINGYQSFNSLGVNNKSDGVTLFIKNSYQVKNYNTRVPDTSETSSSQQRIQPRPGPVFDGPQSIETVSECLPKYKPDLEAKQKILRTKLTALRPRRVKMELEVSRSEIFEESYRAVMNMPPKDLRKRLNIKFRCEEGLDYGGVAREWFYLLSHAMLNPEFGLFQYSGEGNYTLQINPDSSIDPVCFIYNLEHLSYFHFVGRIIGTAIFHGHFIDGGFTTPFYKMLLNKSITLEDIEGVDPELHRSLTYILENKLDKDIIDTTFAVEESSSGVLKLHELKTGGQNIQLTEDNKKEYVELYVTYKFMKRIEQQFLALQKGLTKVVPGTLLKPFDEREIELIISGIGTIDIEDWKRNTRLKHCESDMPVVKWFWEIIEQDYSQEMRVRLLKFVTGSSRVPFQGFEALEGSTLERGPCLFTIHLTDVPTDNLPKAHTCYNRLYLPKYESKQRLLDKLSQAVDETCGFTVK
;
A
#
# COMPACT_ATOMS: atom_id res chain seq x y z
N MET A 1 20.05 26.59 24.02
CA MET A 1 20.76 25.51 23.30
C MET A 1 19.88 25.06 22.15
N ASN A 2 20.47 24.83 20.99
CA ASN A 2 19.79 24.42 19.76
C ASN A 2 19.19 23.02 19.95
N ILE A 3 17.96 22.77 19.47
CA ILE A 3 17.24 21.47 19.59
C ILE A 3 18.10 20.30 19.09
N SER A 4 18.94 20.54 18.07
CA SER A 4 19.89 19.56 17.55
C SER A 4 20.92 19.07 18.59
N SER A 5 21.28 19.90 19.56
CA SER A 5 22.22 19.54 20.62
C SER A 5 21.58 18.64 21.68
N ILE A 6 20.29 18.82 21.97
CA ILE A 6 19.55 17.94 22.90
C ILE A 6 19.36 16.56 22.26
N LYS A 7 19.02 16.51 20.96
CA LYS A 7 18.89 15.25 20.21
C LYS A 7 20.19 14.45 20.19
N CYS A 8 21.33 15.13 19.98
CA CYS A 8 22.65 14.50 19.99
C CYS A 8 23.00 13.84 21.35
N HIS A 9 22.71 14.51 22.47
CA HIS A 9 22.95 13.93 23.80
C HIS A 9 21.93 12.83 24.15
N PHE A 10 20.72 12.90 23.60
CA PHE A 10 19.71 11.85 23.77
C PHE A 10 20.07 10.58 22.98
N ASP A 11 20.59 10.74 21.78
CA ASP A 11 21.09 9.64 20.95
C ASP A 11 22.35 9.01 21.60
N GLU A 12 23.25 9.81 22.18
CA GLU A 12 24.38 9.30 22.98
C GLU A 12 23.92 8.53 24.23
N LEU A 13 22.86 9.01 24.90
CA LEU A 13 22.28 8.35 26.07
C LEU A 13 21.59 7.02 25.69
N LEU A 14 20.89 6.97 24.55
CA LEU A 14 20.32 5.75 23.99
C LEU A 14 21.41 4.75 23.58
N VAL A 15 22.53 5.22 23.03
CA VAL A 15 23.69 4.37 22.71
C VAL A 15 24.34 3.80 23.98
N LEU A 16 24.50 4.61 25.04
CA LEU A 16 24.98 4.16 26.35
C LEU A 16 24.04 3.16 27.02
N LEU A 17 22.72 3.34 26.88
CA LEU A 17 21.70 2.41 27.37
C LEU A 17 21.65 1.11 26.54
N SER A 18 21.87 1.19 25.22
CA SER A 18 21.90 0.01 24.34
C SER A 18 23.14 -0.89 24.54
N THR A 19 24.21 -0.31 25.11
CA THR A 19 25.48 -1.02 25.38
C THR A 19 25.55 -1.59 26.80
N SER A 20 24.60 -1.26 27.67
CA SER A 20 24.56 -1.71 29.06
C SER A 20 23.28 -2.51 29.31
N VAL A 21 23.37 -3.76 29.75
CA VAL A 21 22.19 -4.59 30.10
C VAL A 21 21.58 -4.08 31.41
N VAL A 22 20.88 -2.96 31.34
CA VAL A 22 20.15 -2.37 32.47
C VAL A 22 18.78 -1.95 31.96
N ASN A 23 17.74 -2.63 32.43
CA ASN A 23 16.36 -2.18 32.23
C ASN A 23 16.09 -1.02 33.19
N VAL A 24 15.89 0.18 32.65
CA VAL A 24 15.59 1.38 33.41
C VAL A 24 14.21 1.89 33.00
N ASP A 25 13.34 2.13 33.99
CA ASP A 25 12.04 2.78 33.75
C ASP A 25 12.26 4.30 33.66
N ILE A 26 12.10 4.86 32.45
CA ILE A 26 12.24 6.30 32.16
C ILE A 26 10.92 6.85 31.65
N VAL A 27 10.45 7.95 32.26
CA VAL A 27 9.28 8.73 31.81
C VAL A 27 9.76 10.12 31.43
N VAL A 28 9.49 10.55 30.20
CA VAL A 28 9.86 11.88 29.70
C VAL A 28 8.61 12.70 29.47
N LEU A 29 8.55 13.88 30.11
CA LEU A 29 7.49 14.85 29.89
C LEU A 29 8.06 16.06 29.16
N TYR A 30 7.47 16.36 28.02
CA TYR A 30 7.64 17.59 27.26
C TYR A 30 6.25 18.21 27.20
N GLU A 31 6.09 19.52 27.46
CA GLU A 31 5.11 20.33 26.72
C GLU A 31 5.03 21.81 27.12
N THR A 32 4.69 22.60 26.10
CA THR A 32 4.48 24.05 26.03
C THR A 32 3.27 24.60 26.80
N TRP A 33 2.72 23.92 27.82
CA TRP A 33 1.51 24.42 28.52
C TRP A 33 1.52 24.36 30.06
N LEU A 34 2.69 24.25 30.70
CA LEU A 34 2.82 24.56 32.13
C LEU A 34 3.05 26.05 32.33
N LEU A 35 1.99 26.84 32.13
CA LEU A 35 1.91 28.17 32.73
C LEU A 35 1.76 27.99 34.25
N ASN A 36 2.81 28.41 34.97
CA ASN A 36 2.93 28.56 36.42
C ASN A 36 3.26 27.29 37.22
N ASP A 37 4.46 27.27 37.83
CA ASP A 37 4.88 26.65 39.11
C ASP A 37 4.18 25.36 39.60
N VAL A 38 3.84 24.41 38.73
CA VAL A 38 3.42 23.07 39.16
C VAL A 38 4.61 22.11 39.08
N ASN A 39 5.25 21.86 40.23
CA ASN A 39 6.21 20.76 40.36
C ASN A 39 5.46 19.42 40.33
N PHE A 40 5.59 18.68 39.23
CA PHE A 40 5.06 17.32 39.12
C PHE A 40 5.99 16.34 39.86
N PHE A 41 5.43 15.51 40.73
CA PHE A 41 6.18 14.46 41.43
C PHE A 41 5.55 13.10 41.12
N ILE A 42 6.35 12.17 40.62
CA ILE A 42 5.94 10.77 40.44
C ILE A 42 6.57 9.95 41.57
N ASN A 43 5.73 9.35 42.42
CA ASN A 43 6.20 8.56 43.55
C ASN A 43 7.08 7.38 43.10
N GLY A 44 8.32 7.35 43.59
CA GLY A 44 9.31 6.32 43.26
C GLY A 44 10.23 6.65 42.08
N TYR A 45 10.13 7.84 41.47
CA TYR A 45 11.01 8.30 40.40
C TYR A 45 11.81 9.53 40.84
N GLN A 46 13.08 9.62 40.42
CA GLN A 46 13.91 10.83 40.54
C GLN A 46 13.75 11.73 39.31
N SER A 47 13.55 13.03 39.52
CA SER A 47 13.32 14.01 38.45
C SER A 47 14.57 14.82 38.11
N PHE A 48 14.82 15.06 36.81
CA PHE A 48 15.89 15.90 36.29
C PHE A 48 15.31 16.95 35.32
N ASN A 49 15.61 18.23 35.57
CA ASN A 49 15.06 19.35 34.80
C ASN A 49 16.16 20.06 34.00
N SER A 50 15.90 20.33 32.72
CA SER A 50 16.70 21.23 31.89
C SER A 50 16.00 22.60 31.80
N LEU A 51 16.42 23.58 32.58
CA LEU A 51 15.94 24.97 32.44
C LEU A 51 16.73 25.71 31.36
N GLY A 52 16.04 26.26 30.36
CA GLY A 52 16.65 27.13 29.36
C GLY A 52 17.18 28.43 29.96
N VAL A 53 18.30 28.94 29.43
CA VAL A 53 19.13 30.05 29.95
C VAL A 53 18.39 31.40 30.18
N ASN A 54 17.09 31.52 29.86
CA ASN A 54 16.34 32.78 29.96
C ASN A 54 15.01 32.69 30.75
N ASN A 55 14.83 31.73 31.66
CA ASN A 55 13.62 31.63 32.51
C ASN A 55 12.29 31.71 31.71
N LYS A 56 12.29 31.18 30.48
CA LYS A 56 11.08 30.91 29.68
C LYS A 56 10.94 29.40 29.53
N SER A 57 9.72 28.94 29.68
CA SER A 57 9.26 27.56 29.89
C SER A 57 9.47 26.63 28.68
N ASP A 58 10.71 26.45 28.24
CA ASP A 58 11.11 25.49 27.21
C ASP A 58 11.94 24.33 27.83
N GLY A 59 11.48 23.81 28.96
CA GLY A 59 12.18 22.75 29.70
C GLY A 59 11.65 21.35 29.41
N VAL A 60 12.55 20.37 29.32
CA VAL A 60 12.22 18.93 29.37
C VAL A 60 12.47 18.45 30.79
N THR A 61 11.54 17.66 31.34
CA THR A 61 11.69 17.00 32.64
C THR A 61 11.75 15.49 32.44
N LEU A 62 12.80 14.87 32.99
CA LEU A 62 13.03 13.44 32.92
C LEU A 62 12.80 12.80 34.29
N PHE A 63 12.00 11.73 34.38
CA PHE A 63 11.77 10.95 35.60
C PHE A 63 12.35 9.55 35.45
N ILE A 64 13.23 9.13 36.36
CA ILE A 64 13.90 7.83 36.33
C ILE A 64 13.59 7.03 37.60
N LYS A 65 13.16 5.78 37.47
CA LYS A 65 12.99 4.84 38.58
C LYS A 65 13.98 3.69 38.47
N ASN A 66 14.89 3.61 39.43
CA ASN A 66 15.81 2.48 39.55
C ASN A 66 15.15 1.36 40.35
N SER A 67 14.78 0.25 39.70
CA SER A 67 14.45 -0.99 40.43
C SER A 67 14.75 -2.24 39.61
N TYR A 68 15.82 -3.00 39.92
CA TYR A 68 15.74 -4.20 40.79
C TYR A 68 17.08 -4.95 40.92
N GLN A 69 17.22 -5.71 42.02
CA GLN A 69 18.36 -6.55 42.40
C GLN A 69 18.45 -7.87 41.62
N VAL A 70 19.69 -8.27 41.27
CA VAL A 70 20.03 -9.57 40.69
C VAL A 70 19.92 -10.68 41.75
N LYS A 71 19.07 -11.69 41.52
CA LYS A 71 19.10 -12.95 42.28
C LYS A 71 20.19 -13.85 41.70
N ASN A 72 21.28 -14.02 42.45
CA ASN A 72 22.35 -14.97 42.15
C ASN A 72 21.85 -16.42 42.29
N TYR A 73 21.95 -17.21 41.23
CA TYR A 73 22.05 -18.67 41.34
C TYR A 73 23.51 -19.06 41.10
N ASN A 74 24.20 -19.36 42.19
CA ASN A 74 25.46 -20.10 42.19
C ASN A 74 25.15 -21.60 42.14
N THR A 75 25.65 -22.31 41.13
CA THR A 75 25.98 -23.73 41.30
C THR A 75 27.21 -24.12 40.49
N ARG A 76 28.13 -24.73 41.22
CA ARG A 76 29.50 -25.15 40.89
C ARG A 76 29.58 -26.15 39.73
N VAL A 77 30.70 -26.08 39.01
CA VAL A 77 31.25 -27.14 38.17
C VAL A 77 31.83 -28.26 39.05
N PRO A 78 31.64 -29.53 38.68
CA PRO A 78 32.67 -30.55 38.87
C PRO A 78 33.06 -31.26 37.56
N ASP A 79 34.33 -31.63 37.52
CA ASP A 79 35.05 -32.30 36.43
C ASP A 79 34.67 -33.78 36.20
N THR A 80 35.15 -34.27 35.05
CA THR A 80 35.52 -35.66 34.66
C THR A 80 34.51 -36.56 33.91
N SER A 81 34.99 -36.92 32.71
CA SER A 81 35.07 -38.25 32.06
C SER A 81 33.84 -38.94 31.46
N GLU A 82 34.02 -39.22 30.17
CA GLU A 82 33.67 -40.43 29.40
C GLU A 82 32.35 -40.52 28.59
N THR A 83 32.58 -40.98 27.35
CA THR A 83 31.73 -41.78 26.45
C THR A 83 30.64 -41.13 25.57
N SER A 84 31.00 -41.03 24.28
CA SER A 84 30.23 -41.46 23.09
C SER A 84 28.76 -41.07 22.94
N SER A 85 28.46 -40.28 21.90
CA SER A 85 27.72 -40.71 20.69
C SER A 85 26.99 -39.55 19.98
N SER A 86 27.00 -39.61 18.65
CA SER A 86 26.13 -38.92 17.67
C SER A 86 26.12 -37.39 17.60
N GLN A 87 26.91 -36.86 16.65
CA GLN A 87 26.70 -35.53 16.08
C GLN A 87 25.45 -35.55 15.18
N GLN A 88 24.38 -34.84 15.56
CA GLN A 88 23.41 -34.30 14.60
C GLN A 88 23.58 -32.78 14.53
N ARG A 89 24.05 -32.34 13.37
CA ARG A 89 24.26 -30.93 13.01
C ARG A 89 22.90 -30.33 12.66
N ILE A 90 22.29 -29.57 13.57
CA ILE A 90 21.10 -28.76 13.24
C ILE A 90 21.57 -27.58 12.41
N GLN A 91 21.23 -27.58 11.11
CA GLN A 91 21.37 -26.42 10.24
C GLN A 91 20.34 -25.35 10.64
N PRO A 92 20.69 -24.04 10.60
CA PRO A 92 19.71 -22.98 10.78
C PRO A 92 18.69 -23.02 9.62
N ARG A 93 17.40 -23.14 9.95
CA ARG A 93 16.32 -23.02 8.96
C ARG A 93 16.35 -21.61 8.33
N PRO A 94 16.22 -21.49 7.00
CA PRO A 94 15.95 -20.20 6.38
C PRO A 94 14.61 -19.65 6.90
N GLY A 95 14.55 -18.33 7.13
CA GLY A 95 13.30 -17.64 7.43
C GLY A 95 12.28 -17.77 6.29
N PRO A 96 10.99 -17.51 6.55
CA PRO A 96 9.95 -17.64 5.54
C PRO A 96 10.26 -16.75 4.33
N VAL A 97 10.22 -17.36 3.15
CA VAL A 97 10.31 -16.71 1.84
C VAL A 97 9.03 -15.90 1.63
N PHE A 98 9.19 -14.63 1.30
CA PHE A 98 8.11 -13.70 0.98
C PHE A 98 7.62 -14.00 -0.44
N ASP A 99 6.58 -14.81 -0.59
CA ASP A 99 5.79 -14.83 -1.81
C ASP A 99 4.79 -13.67 -1.74
N GLY A 100 4.79 -12.81 -2.75
CA GLY A 100 3.80 -11.74 -2.90
C GLY A 100 2.35 -12.28 -2.92
N PRO A 101 1.34 -11.40 -2.88
CA PRO A 101 -0.06 -11.82 -2.77
C PRO A 101 -0.42 -12.80 -3.88
N GLN A 102 -0.77 -14.03 -3.50
CA GLN A 102 -1.28 -15.02 -4.43
C GLN A 102 -2.60 -14.49 -4.99
N SER A 103 -2.64 -14.49 -6.32
CA SER A 103 -3.68 -13.90 -7.15
C SER A 103 -5.06 -14.45 -6.83
N ILE A 104 -6.02 -13.53 -6.78
CA ILE A 104 -7.46 -13.75 -7.02
C ILE A 104 -7.63 -14.80 -8.12
N GLU A 105 -8.43 -15.82 -7.84
CA GLU A 105 -8.82 -16.86 -8.79
C GLU A 105 -9.22 -16.24 -10.14
N THR A 106 -8.52 -16.68 -11.20
CA THR A 106 -8.95 -16.68 -12.60
C THR A 106 -9.71 -15.44 -13.11
N VAL A 107 -9.05 -14.28 -13.09
CA VAL A 107 -9.48 -13.10 -13.90
C VAL A 107 -9.46 -13.40 -15.41
N SER A 108 -8.75 -14.46 -15.84
CA SER A 108 -8.56 -14.79 -17.25
C SER A 108 -9.80 -15.32 -17.98
N GLU A 109 -10.83 -15.83 -17.29
CA GLU A 109 -11.98 -16.49 -17.97
C GLU A 109 -13.22 -15.60 -18.17
N CYS A 110 -13.27 -14.38 -17.59
CA CYS A 110 -14.47 -13.54 -17.64
C CYS A 110 -14.40 -12.28 -18.52
N LEU A 111 -13.36 -12.09 -19.34
CA LEU A 111 -13.22 -10.90 -20.21
C LEU A 111 -13.62 -11.00 -21.71
N PRO A 112 -14.52 -11.89 -22.19
CA PRO A 112 -15.02 -11.77 -23.58
C PRO A 112 -16.20 -10.80 -23.78
N LYS A 113 -17.13 -10.66 -22.82
CA LYS A 113 -18.40 -9.92 -23.07
C LYS A 113 -18.36 -8.41 -22.77
N TYR A 114 -17.48 -7.96 -21.88
CA TYR A 114 -17.48 -6.58 -21.36
C TYR A 114 -16.35 -5.69 -21.92
N LYS A 115 -15.36 -6.26 -22.61
CA LYS A 115 -14.15 -5.57 -23.06
C LYS A 115 -14.42 -4.34 -23.98
N PRO A 116 -15.28 -4.43 -25.02
CA PRO A 116 -15.50 -3.29 -25.93
C PRO A 116 -16.25 -2.12 -25.28
N ASP A 117 -17.17 -2.40 -24.35
CA ASP A 117 -17.93 -1.37 -23.62
C ASP A 117 -17.01 -0.60 -22.66
N LEU A 118 -16.17 -1.32 -21.91
CA LEU A 118 -15.18 -0.71 -21.02
C LEU A 118 -14.17 0.16 -21.78
N GLU A 119 -13.70 -0.28 -22.95
CA GLU A 119 -12.83 0.52 -23.83
C GLU A 119 -13.50 1.84 -24.26
N ALA A 120 -14.76 1.77 -24.67
CA ALA A 120 -15.53 2.95 -25.04
C ALA A 120 -15.70 3.91 -23.85
N LYS A 121 -16.08 3.39 -22.67
CA LYS A 121 -16.19 4.18 -21.43
C LYS A 121 -14.88 4.85 -21.06
N GLN A 122 -13.76 4.11 -21.09
CA GLN A 122 -12.45 4.67 -20.76
C GLN A 122 -12.03 5.73 -21.78
N LYS A 123 -12.26 5.54 -23.08
CA LYS A 123 -11.96 6.55 -24.10
C LYS A 123 -12.74 7.84 -23.85
N ILE A 124 -14.02 7.74 -23.48
CA ILE A 124 -14.85 8.89 -23.11
C ILE A 124 -14.29 9.57 -21.85
N LEU A 125 -13.96 8.80 -20.82
CA LEU A 125 -13.35 9.29 -19.58
C LEU A 125 -12.05 10.06 -19.89
N ARG A 126 -11.11 9.44 -20.61
CA ARG A 126 -9.82 10.03 -21.02
C ARG A 126 -10.00 11.32 -21.80
N THR A 127 -10.95 11.35 -22.74
CA THR A 127 -11.25 12.56 -23.53
C THR A 127 -11.71 13.70 -22.63
N LYS A 128 -12.64 13.41 -21.70
CA LYS A 128 -13.16 14.41 -20.76
C LYS A 128 -12.09 14.88 -19.76
N LEU A 129 -11.26 13.99 -19.24
CA LEU A 129 -10.16 14.35 -18.33
C LEU A 129 -9.10 15.19 -19.03
N THR A 130 -8.75 14.86 -20.27
CA THR A 130 -7.79 15.63 -21.08
C THR A 130 -8.31 17.04 -21.34
N ALA A 131 -9.62 17.22 -21.56
CA ALA A 131 -10.22 18.55 -21.71
C ALA A 131 -10.14 19.41 -20.43
N LEU A 132 -10.04 18.79 -19.25
CA LEU A 132 -9.88 19.47 -17.97
C LEU A 132 -8.42 19.85 -17.65
N ARG A 133 -7.45 19.37 -18.45
CA ARG A 133 -6.02 19.56 -18.19
C ARG A 133 -5.57 20.98 -18.58
N PRO A 134 -4.98 21.75 -17.65
CA PRO A 134 -4.38 23.05 -17.98
C PRO A 134 -3.21 22.90 -18.97
N ARG A 135 -3.19 23.73 -20.01
CA ARG A 135 -2.12 23.70 -21.03
C ARG A 135 -0.82 24.33 -20.51
N ARG A 136 0.32 23.71 -20.81
CA ARG A 136 1.70 24.23 -20.60
C ARG A 136 2.14 24.49 -19.15
N VAL A 137 1.40 24.04 -18.14
CA VAL A 137 1.80 24.15 -16.73
C VAL A 137 2.17 22.78 -16.17
N LYS A 138 3.28 22.71 -15.44
CA LYS A 138 3.74 21.50 -14.74
C LYS A 138 3.42 21.60 -13.24
N MET A 139 3.14 20.46 -12.63
CA MET A 139 3.14 20.28 -11.18
C MET A 139 4.51 19.70 -10.81
N GLU A 140 5.32 20.48 -10.12
CA GLU A 140 6.62 20.00 -9.64
C GLU A 140 6.46 19.47 -8.22
N LEU A 141 6.95 18.25 -8.01
CA LEU A 141 6.97 17.60 -6.71
C LEU A 141 8.37 17.02 -6.51
N GLU A 142 9.03 17.44 -5.44
CA GLU A 142 10.35 16.96 -5.05
C GLU A 142 10.24 16.23 -3.71
N VAL A 143 10.57 14.94 -3.70
CA VAL A 143 10.40 14.07 -2.52
C VAL A 143 11.62 13.16 -2.31
N SER A 144 11.87 12.73 -1.09
CA SER A 144 12.85 11.68 -0.78
C SER A 144 12.22 10.28 -0.89
N ARG A 145 13.02 9.25 -1.21
CA ARG A 145 12.55 7.85 -1.17
C ARG A 145 12.27 7.37 0.25
N SER A 146 13.08 7.84 1.22
CA SER A 146 12.98 7.44 2.63
C SER A 146 11.71 7.93 3.31
N GLU A 147 11.25 9.14 2.99
CA GLU A 147 10.05 9.75 3.59
C GLU A 147 8.96 10.02 2.53
N ILE A 148 8.82 9.11 1.56
CA ILE A 148 7.95 9.33 0.39
C ILE A 148 6.49 9.64 0.79
N PHE A 149 5.96 8.97 1.81
CA PHE A 149 4.58 9.15 2.25
C PHE A 149 4.35 10.54 2.85
N GLU A 150 5.12 10.89 3.88
CA GLU A 150 5.03 12.14 4.62
C GLU A 150 5.30 13.37 3.75
N GLU A 151 6.36 13.32 2.93
CA GLU A 151 6.69 14.44 2.06
C GLU A 151 5.64 14.63 0.95
N SER A 152 5.13 13.53 0.38
CA SER A 152 4.05 13.59 -0.61
C SER A 152 2.75 14.11 0.03
N TYR A 153 2.43 13.70 1.25
CA TYR A 153 1.28 14.17 2.01
C TYR A 153 1.31 15.69 2.16
N ARG A 154 2.40 16.24 2.73
CA ARG A 154 2.56 17.69 2.94
C ARG A 154 2.47 18.46 1.64
N ALA A 155 3.11 17.99 0.58
CA ALA A 155 3.10 18.68 -0.70
C ALA A 155 1.72 18.66 -1.38
N VAL A 156 1.10 17.48 -1.52
CA VAL A 156 -0.18 17.30 -2.23
C VAL A 156 -1.34 17.95 -1.48
N MET A 157 -1.33 17.94 -0.14
CA MET A 157 -2.39 18.57 0.65
C MET A 157 -2.35 20.10 0.57
N ASN A 158 -1.15 20.68 0.48
CA ASN A 158 -0.97 22.12 0.28
C ASN A 158 -1.28 22.58 -1.16
N MET A 159 -1.31 21.68 -2.13
CA MET A 159 -1.67 22.02 -3.51
C MET A 159 -3.19 22.18 -3.68
N PRO A 160 -3.64 23.18 -4.47
CA PRO A 160 -5.05 23.27 -4.84
C PRO A 160 -5.41 22.14 -5.82
N PRO A 161 -6.65 21.60 -5.79
CA PRO A 161 -7.01 20.45 -6.63
C PRO A 161 -6.83 20.64 -8.15
N LYS A 162 -6.93 21.88 -8.63
CA LYS A 162 -6.67 22.23 -10.04
C LYS A 162 -5.21 22.00 -10.45
N ASP A 163 -4.28 22.05 -9.51
CA ASP A 163 -2.85 21.89 -9.76
C ASP A 163 -2.48 20.42 -9.90
N LEU A 164 -3.20 19.52 -9.21
CA LEU A 164 -3.07 18.07 -9.37
C LEU A 164 -3.45 17.58 -10.79
N ARG A 165 -4.16 18.41 -11.56
CA ARG A 165 -4.51 18.15 -12.97
C ARG A 165 -3.42 18.62 -13.95
N LYS A 166 -2.41 19.37 -13.50
CA LYS A 166 -1.28 19.82 -14.33
C LYS A 166 -0.37 18.64 -14.68
N ARG A 167 0.52 18.80 -15.66
CA ARG A 167 1.48 17.74 -16.02
C ARG A 167 2.40 17.42 -14.84
N LEU A 168 2.38 16.17 -14.38
CA LEU A 168 3.25 15.70 -13.30
C LEU A 168 4.73 15.82 -13.71
N ASN A 169 5.54 16.36 -12.80
CA ASN A 169 6.99 16.45 -12.89
C ASN A 169 7.55 16.07 -11.51
N ILE A 170 7.75 14.77 -11.28
CA ILE A 170 8.22 14.25 -10.01
C ILE A 170 9.75 14.14 -10.05
N LYS A 171 10.41 14.53 -8.95
CA LYS A 171 11.86 14.41 -8.77
C LYS A 171 12.15 13.77 -7.41
N PHE A 172 13.04 12.78 -7.40
CA PHE A 172 13.60 12.28 -6.15
C PHE A 172 14.82 13.13 -5.76
N ARG A 173 14.90 13.55 -4.49
CA ARG A 173 16.04 14.34 -4.00
C ARG A 173 17.33 13.55 -4.17
N CYS A 174 18.39 14.24 -4.55
CA CYS A 174 19.73 13.66 -4.77
C CYS A 174 19.79 12.59 -5.87
N GLU A 175 18.79 12.51 -6.76
CA GLU A 175 18.77 11.58 -7.89
C GLU A 175 18.67 12.35 -9.22
N GLU A 176 19.56 12.06 -10.17
CA GLU A 176 19.42 12.55 -11.54
C GLU A 176 18.30 11.77 -12.25
N GLY A 177 17.08 12.30 -12.18
CA GLY A 177 15.94 11.77 -12.91
C GLY A 177 16.11 11.92 -14.42
N LEU A 178 16.70 10.92 -15.08
CA LEU A 178 16.87 10.86 -16.54
C LEU A 178 15.53 10.73 -17.29
N ASP A 179 14.51 10.19 -16.62
CA ASP A 179 13.21 9.84 -17.21
C ASP A 179 12.02 10.37 -16.38
N TYR A 180 11.51 11.53 -16.77
CA TYR A 180 10.39 12.19 -16.07
C TYR A 180 9.08 11.36 -16.01
N GLY A 181 8.88 10.41 -16.93
CA GLY A 181 7.66 9.58 -16.95
C GLY A 181 7.78 8.35 -16.06
N GLY A 182 8.94 7.69 -16.08
CA GLY A 182 9.28 6.59 -15.19
C GLY A 182 9.20 6.99 -13.72
N VAL A 183 9.77 8.15 -13.39
CA VAL A 183 9.80 8.66 -12.00
C VAL A 183 8.38 8.90 -11.47
N ALA A 184 7.45 9.38 -12.30
CA ALA A 184 6.06 9.56 -11.88
C ALA A 184 5.35 8.22 -11.61
N ARG A 185 5.55 7.21 -12.48
CA ARG A 185 4.99 5.86 -12.30
C ARG A 185 5.54 5.19 -11.05
N GLU A 186 6.85 5.31 -10.85
CA GLU A 186 7.52 4.81 -9.66
C GLU A 186 7.00 5.49 -8.40
N TRP A 187 6.84 6.82 -8.41
CA TRP A 187 6.29 7.55 -7.27
C TRP A 187 4.90 7.03 -6.88
N PHE A 188 3.99 6.80 -7.85
CA PHE A 188 2.70 6.17 -7.55
C PHE A 188 2.84 4.76 -6.98
N TYR A 189 3.74 3.95 -7.52
CA TYR A 189 4.01 2.61 -7.02
C TYR A 189 4.51 2.63 -5.56
N LEU A 190 5.54 3.42 -5.26
CA LEU A 190 6.12 3.48 -3.93
C LEU A 190 5.13 4.07 -2.93
N LEU A 191 4.40 5.11 -3.35
CA LEU A 191 3.40 5.75 -2.53
C LEU A 191 2.19 4.84 -2.27
N SER A 192 1.77 4.03 -3.25
CA SER A 192 0.69 3.05 -3.03
C SER A 192 1.08 2.01 -1.99
N HIS A 193 2.32 1.50 -2.03
CA HIS A 193 2.81 0.57 -1.01
C HIS A 193 2.90 1.22 0.37
N ALA A 194 3.38 2.47 0.43
CA ALA A 194 3.47 3.20 1.69
C ALA A 194 2.09 3.50 2.28
N MET A 195 1.09 3.86 1.45
CA MET A 195 -0.29 4.07 1.89
C MET A 195 -0.93 2.83 2.52
N LEU A 196 -0.50 1.65 2.09
CA LEU A 196 -1.05 0.37 2.51
C LEU A 196 -0.20 -0.29 3.61
N ASN A 197 0.87 0.38 4.07
CA ASN A 197 1.69 -0.09 5.17
C ASN A 197 0.86 -0.06 6.48
N PRO A 198 0.73 -1.20 7.19
CA PRO A 198 0.03 -1.28 8.46
C PRO A 198 0.49 -0.29 9.52
N GLU A 199 1.76 0.18 9.46
CA GLU A 199 2.31 1.17 10.39
C GLU A 199 1.53 2.49 10.41
N PHE A 200 0.96 2.92 9.28
CA PHE A 200 0.14 4.15 9.24
C PHE A 200 -1.29 3.93 9.76
N GLY A 201 -1.70 2.67 10.00
CA GLY A 201 -3.01 2.34 10.56
C GLY A 201 -4.22 2.71 9.70
N LEU A 202 -4.04 3.08 8.42
CA LEU A 202 -5.13 3.53 7.54
C LEU A 202 -5.94 2.37 6.97
N PHE A 203 -5.26 1.30 6.56
CA PHE A 203 -5.86 0.12 5.95
C PHE A 203 -5.47 -1.13 6.73
N GLN A 204 -6.32 -2.15 6.65
CA GLN A 204 -6.09 -3.48 7.19
C GLN A 204 -6.48 -4.54 6.17
N TYR A 205 -5.94 -5.73 6.31
CA TYR A 205 -6.35 -6.87 5.48
C TYR A 205 -7.77 -7.32 5.84
N SER A 206 -8.52 -7.83 4.86
CA SER A 206 -9.91 -8.24 5.04
C SER A 206 -10.09 -9.54 5.80
N GLY A 207 -9.14 -10.48 5.69
CA GLY A 207 -9.19 -11.77 6.37
C GLY A 207 -7.91 -12.59 6.20
N GLU A 208 -7.84 -13.76 6.85
CA GLU A 208 -6.72 -14.70 6.73
C GLU A 208 -6.70 -15.30 5.32
N GLY A 209 -5.59 -15.11 4.59
CA GLY A 209 -5.41 -15.62 3.22
C GLY A 209 -5.93 -14.70 2.11
N ASN A 210 -6.76 -13.70 2.43
CA ASN A 210 -7.22 -12.69 1.46
C ASN A 210 -6.38 -11.41 1.59
N TYR A 211 -5.50 -11.19 0.62
CA TYR A 211 -4.63 -10.00 0.55
C TYR A 211 -5.35 -8.72 0.12
N THR A 212 -6.68 -8.69 0.18
CA THR A 212 -7.46 -7.49 -0.12
C THR A 212 -7.52 -6.56 1.09
N LEU A 213 -7.50 -5.26 0.81
CA LEU A 213 -7.39 -4.19 1.80
C LEU A 213 -8.72 -3.49 1.99
N GLN A 214 -9.04 -3.22 3.24
CA GLN A 214 -10.20 -2.44 3.67
C GLN A 214 -9.74 -1.30 4.58
N ILE A 215 -10.54 -0.25 4.68
CA ILE A 215 -10.28 0.86 5.60
C ILE A 215 -10.28 0.29 7.03
N ASN A 216 -9.28 0.67 7.82
CA ASN A 216 -9.23 0.33 9.24
C ASN A 216 -10.27 1.17 10.01
N PRO A 217 -11.30 0.54 10.61
CA PRO A 217 -12.29 1.24 11.45
C PRO A 217 -11.64 1.98 12.63
N ASP A 218 -10.57 1.41 13.18
CA ASP A 218 -9.83 1.95 14.32
C ASP A 218 -8.73 2.93 13.90
N SER A 219 -8.71 3.43 12.66
CA SER A 219 -7.71 4.37 12.14
C SER A 219 -7.60 5.68 12.92
N SER A 220 -8.58 6.03 13.74
CA SER A 220 -8.51 7.17 14.67
C SER A 220 -7.54 6.95 15.83
N ILE A 221 -6.98 5.75 15.97
CA ILE A 221 -6.09 5.35 17.06
C ILE A 221 -4.74 5.00 16.44
N ASP A 222 -3.70 5.68 16.92
CA ASP A 222 -2.33 5.42 16.51
C ASP A 222 -1.91 3.99 16.96
N PRO A 223 -1.48 3.12 16.04
CA PRO A 223 -1.18 1.72 16.36
C PRO A 223 0.09 1.55 17.21
N VAL A 224 0.96 2.55 17.27
CA VAL A 224 2.24 2.51 17.99
C VAL A 224 2.09 3.06 19.40
N CYS A 225 1.33 4.16 19.56
CA CYS A 225 1.23 4.87 20.83
C CYS A 225 -0.12 4.75 21.53
N PHE A 226 -1.14 4.15 20.90
CA PHE A 226 -2.52 4.10 21.43
C PHE A 226 -3.08 5.50 21.80
N ILE A 227 -2.60 6.55 21.13
CA ILE A 227 -3.07 7.94 21.23
C ILE A 227 -3.94 8.25 20.00
N TYR A 228 -4.87 9.19 20.08
CA TYR A 228 -5.70 9.58 18.95
C TYR A 228 -4.86 10.09 17.77
N ASN A 229 -4.96 9.43 16.61
CA ASN A 229 -4.47 9.96 15.34
C ASN A 229 -5.44 11.04 14.87
N LEU A 230 -5.24 12.26 15.37
CA LEU A 230 -6.06 13.43 15.06
C LEU A 230 -6.06 13.79 13.56
N GLU A 231 -5.12 13.27 12.77
CA GLU A 231 -4.97 13.56 11.34
C GLU A 231 -5.42 12.43 10.41
N HIS A 232 -5.93 11.30 10.91
CA HIS A 232 -6.28 10.14 10.07
C HIS A 232 -7.25 10.49 8.92
N LEU A 233 -8.25 11.36 9.17
CA LEU A 233 -9.16 11.84 8.12
C LEU A 233 -8.44 12.68 7.05
N SER A 234 -7.41 13.44 7.43
CA SER A 234 -6.57 14.19 6.50
C SER A 234 -5.76 13.24 5.61
N TYR A 235 -5.23 12.16 6.17
CA TYR A 235 -4.58 11.10 5.39
C TYR A 235 -5.54 10.41 4.43
N PHE A 236 -6.77 10.09 4.83
CA PHE A 236 -7.78 9.56 3.89
C PHE A 236 -8.09 10.55 2.76
N HIS A 237 -8.22 11.84 3.06
CA HIS A 237 -8.38 12.87 2.02
C HIS A 237 -7.18 12.89 1.07
N PHE A 238 -5.96 12.81 1.58
CA PHE A 238 -4.75 12.68 0.77
C PHE A 238 -4.76 11.45 -0.12
N VAL A 239 -5.07 10.26 0.42
CA VAL A 239 -5.21 9.01 -0.36
C VAL A 239 -6.25 9.19 -1.47
N GLY A 240 -7.39 9.82 -1.16
CA GLY A 240 -8.40 10.16 -2.15
C GLY A 240 -7.87 11.03 -3.28
N ARG A 241 -7.08 12.08 -2.97
CA ARG A 241 -6.44 12.92 -3.98
C ARG A 241 -5.46 12.12 -4.83
N ILE A 242 -4.71 11.20 -4.24
CA ILE A 242 -3.75 10.36 -4.96
C ILE A 242 -4.46 9.40 -5.91
N ILE A 243 -5.51 8.71 -5.47
CA ILE A 243 -6.36 7.88 -6.34
C ILE A 243 -6.94 8.73 -7.49
N GLY A 244 -7.45 9.92 -7.19
CA GLY A 244 -7.95 10.82 -8.22
C GLY A 244 -6.88 11.27 -9.20
N THR A 245 -5.67 11.53 -8.72
CA THR A 245 -4.53 11.95 -9.57
C THR A 245 -4.05 10.78 -10.43
N ALA A 246 -4.02 9.56 -9.89
CA ALA A 246 -3.71 8.34 -10.64
C ALA A 246 -4.70 8.12 -11.79
N ILE A 247 -6.01 8.15 -11.51
CA ILE A 247 -7.06 8.04 -12.52
C ILE A 247 -6.92 9.16 -13.57
N PHE A 248 -6.71 10.41 -13.12
CA PHE A 248 -6.60 11.57 -14.00
C PHE A 248 -5.46 11.44 -15.02
N HIS A 249 -4.29 10.99 -14.58
CA HIS A 249 -3.09 10.86 -15.41
C HIS A 249 -2.87 9.47 -16.01
N GLY A 250 -3.73 8.49 -15.68
CA GLY A 250 -3.60 7.13 -16.20
C GLY A 250 -2.45 6.34 -15.59
N HIS A 251 -2.12 6.63 -14.34
CA HIS A 251 -1.21 5.81 -13.56
C HIS A 251 -2.01 4.79 -12.75
N PHE A 252 -1.40 3.63 -12.54
CA PHE A 252 -1.97 2.58 -11.70
C PHE A 252 -1.45 2.72 -10.27
N ILE A 253 -2.33 2.43 -9.31
CA ILE A 253 -1.99 2.29 -7.90
C ILE A 253 -1.94 0.81 -7.60
N ASP A 254 -0.90 0.37 -6.91
CA ASP A 254 -0.84 -1.01 -6.44
C ASP A 254 -1.73 -1.16 -5.20
N GLY A 255 -3.05 -1.22 -5.42
CA GLY A 255 -4.05 -1.30 -4.37
C GLY A 255 -5.02 -2.44 -4.64
N GLY A 256 -4.93 -3.50 -3.83
CA GLY A 256 -5.91 -4.59 -3.82
C GLY A 256 -7.08 -4.27 -2.91
N PHE A 257 -7.89 -3.26 -3.20
CA PHE A 257 -9.05 -2.95 -2.35
C PHE A 257 -10.17 -3.97 -2.54
N THR A 258 -11.03 -4.12 -1.53
CA THR A 258 -12.19 -5.03 -1.60
C THR A 258 -13.28 -4.54 -2.56
N THR A 259 -14.09 -5.44 -3.11
CA THR A 259 -15.24 -5.09 -3.96
C THR A 259 -16.20 -4.05 -3.33
N PRO A 260 -16.57 -4.17 -2.03
CA PRO A 260 -17.31 -3.12 -1.32
C PRO A 260 -16.69 -1.73 -1.44
N PHE A 261 -15.36 -1.60 -1.35
CA PHE A 261 -14.69 -0.32 -1.46
C PHE A 261 -14.97 0.37 -2.81
N TYR A 262 -14.86 -0.37 -3.92
CA TYR A 262 -15.15 0.17 -5.25
C TYR A 262 -16.65 0.47 -5.45
N LYS A 263 -17.54 -0.36 -4.90
CA LYS A 263 -18.98 -0.06 -4.89
C LYS A 263 -19.30 1.23 -4.15
N MET A 264 -18.69 1.45 -2.99
CA MET A 264 -18.84 2.68 -2.23
C MET A 264 -18.31 3.90 -3.00
N LEU A 265 -17.20 3.77 -3.74
CA LEU A 265 -16.66 4.87 -4.56
C LEU A 265 -17.67 5.32 -5.63
N LEU A 266 -18.43 4.37 -6.17
CA LEU A 266 -19.49 4.58 -7.15
C LEU A 266 -20.84 5.00 -6.54
N ASN A 267 -20.94 5.05 -5.21
CA ASN A 267 -22.20 5.22 -4.46
C ASN A 267 -23.23 4.13 -4.80
N LYS A 268 -22.78 2.89 -4.99
CA LYS A 268 -23.64 1.71 -5.11
C LYS A 268 -23.87 1.08 -3.73
N SER A 269 -25.01 0.43 -3.56
CA SER A 269 -25.31 -0.37 -2.36
C SER A 269 -24.46 -1.63 -2.32
N ILE A 270 -24.05 -2.00 -1.11
CA ILE A 270 -23.34 -3.26 -0.83
C ILE A 270 -24.40 -4.34 -0.60
N THR A 271 -24.20 -5.51 -1.20
CA THR A 271 -25.10 -6.67 -1.07
C THR A 271 -24.45 -7.76 -0.22
N LEU A 272 -25.23 -8.75 0.20
CA LEU A 272 -24.74 -9.90 0.97
C LEU A 272 -23.66 -10.69 0.20
N GLU A 273 -23.81 -10.81 -1.12
CA GLU A 273 -22.82 -11.46 -2.00
C GLU A 273 -21.44 -10.78 -1.95
N ASP A 274 -21.39 -9.47 -1.71
CA ASP A 274 -20.12 -8.74 -1.61
C ASP A 274 -19.32 -9.09 -0.35
N ILE A 275 -19.99 -9.68 0.65
CA ILE A 275 -19.37 -10.08 1.92
C ILE A 275 -18.57 -11.36 1.76
N GLU A 276 -18.99 -12.26 0.87
CA GLU A 276 -18.36 -13.56 0.70
C GLU A 276 -16.85 -13.45 0.43
N GLY A 277 -16.44 -12.47 -0.40
CA GLY A 277 -15.03 -12.24 -0.70
C GLY A 277 -14.23 -11.53 0.41
N VAL A 278 -14.90 -10.90 1.38
CA VAL A 278 -14.25 -10.14 2.47
C VAL A 278 -14.21 -10.98 3.75
N ASP A 279 -15.35 -11.54 4.14
CA ASP A 279 -15.58 -12.27 5.38
C ASP A 279 -16.52 -13.47 5.09
N PRO A 280 -15.97 -14.60 4.62
CA PRO A 280 -16.75 -15.78 4.25
C PRO A 280 -17.56 -16.37 5.41
N GLU A 281 -17.04 -16.25 6.64
CA GLU A 281 -17.71 -16.76 7.84
C GLU A 281 -18.93 -15.93 8.20
N LEU A 282 -18.81 -14.59 8.14
CA LEU A 282 -19.94 -13.70 8.31
C LEU A 282 -20.99 -13.90 7.21
N HIS A 283 -20.56 -14.05 5.95
CA HIS A 283 -21.45 -14.36 4.84
C HIS A 283 -22.28 -15.62 5.12
N ARG A 284 -21.62 -16.73 5.49
CA ARG A 284 -22.29 -17.99 5.85
C ARG A 284 -23.30 -17.79 6.98
N SER A 285 -22.96 -17.01 7.99
CA SER A 285 -23.81 -16.78 9.17
C SER A 285 -25.06 -15.96 8.82
N LEU A 286 -24.91 -14.90 8.02
CA LEU A 286 -26.04 -14.07 7.58
C LEU A 286 -26.93 -14.81 6.56
N THR A 287 -26.34 -15.59 5.66
CA THR A 287 -27.07 -16.46 4.74
C THR A 287 -27.88 -17.51 5.50
N TYR A 288 -27.30 -18.10 6.55
CA TYR A 288 -28.01 -19.04 7.42
C TYR A 288 -29.26 -18.41 8.04
N ILE A 289 -29.16 -17.17 8.57
CA ILE A 289 -30.30 -16.42 9.12
C ILE A 289 -31.40 -16.21 8.07
N LEU A 290 -31.04 -15.95 6.81
CA LEU A 290 -32.01 -15.72 5.74
C LEU A 290 -32.71 -17.01 5.28
N GLU A 291 -31.97 -18.10 5.16
CA GLU A 291 -32.46 -19.34 4.55
C GLU A 291 -33.18 -20.26 5.55
N ASN A 292 -32.82 -20.19 6.82
CA ASN A 292 -33.39 -21.06 7.86
C ASN A 292 -34.52 -20.36 8.62
N LYS A 293 -35.46 -21.16 9.15
CA LYS A 293 -36.48 -20.67 10.06
C LYS A 293 -35.85 -20.34 11.40
N LEU A 294 -36.11 -19.14 11.89
CA LEU A 294 -35.63 -18.69 13.19
C LEU A 294 -36.53 -19.24 14.30
N ASP A 295 -36.15 -20.38 14.87
CA ASP A 295 -36.68 -20.81 16.16
C ASP A 295 -36.00 -20.03 17.28
N LYS A 296 -36.80 -19.48 18.20
CA LYS A 296 -36.33 -18.63 19.32
C LYS A 296 -35.31 -19.32 20.23
N ASP A 297 -35.26 -20.65 20.22
CA ASP A 297 -34.35 -21.44 21.05
C ASP A 297 -32.96 -21.61 20.41
N ILE A 298 -32.78 -21.26 19.13
CA ILE A 298 -31.53 -21.48 18.37
C ILE A 298 -30.74 -20.19 18.19
N ILE A 299 -31.41 -19.06 17.94
CA ILE A 299 -30.77 -17.74 17.73
C ILE A 299 -31.49 -16.71 18.62
N ASP A 300 -30.93 -16.43 19.79
CA ASP A 300 -31.35 -15.33 20.67
C ASP A 300 -30.46 -14.11 20.39
N THR A 301 -30.88 -13.28 19.45
CA THR A 301 -30.11 -12.10 19.01
C THR A 301 -31.06 -10.93 18.79
N THR A 302 -30.59 -9.73 19.13
CA THR A 302 -31.34 -8.48 18.97
C THR A 302 -30.76 -7.66 17.82
N PHE A 303 -31.35 -6.50 17.50
CA PHE A 303 -30.78 -5.55 16.52
C PHE A 303 -29.59 -4.77 17.10
N ALA A 304 -28.69 -5.45 17.81
CA ALA A 304 -27.47 -4.90 18.37
C ALA A 304 -26.30 -5.88 18.15
N VAL A 305 -25.14 -5.33 17.80
CA VAL A 305 -23.93 -6.10 17.46
C VAL A 305 -22.83 -5.75 18.45
N GLU A 306 -22.17 -6.77 18.97
CA GLU A 306 -20.98 -6.62 19.79
C GLU A 306 -19.75 -6.47 18.89
N GLU A 307 -18.98 -5.41 19.11
CA GLU A 307 -17.75 -5.14 18.40
C GLU A 307 -16.61 -4.90 19.38
N SER A 308 -15.49 -5.60 19.18
CA SER A 308 -14.24 -5.28 19.86
C SER A 308 -13.55 -4.16 19.10
N SER A 309 -13.57 -2.94 19.65
CA SER A 309 -12.79 -1.82 19.14
C SER A 309 -11.72 -1.48 20.16
N SER A 310 -10.45 -1.49 19.75
CA SER A 310 -9.32 -1.15 20.65
C SER A 310 -9.22 -2.05 21.90
N GLY A 311 -9.67 -3.31 21.80
CA GLY A 311 -9.68 -4.26 22.91
C GLY A 311 -10.84 -4.08 23.91
N VAL A 312 -11.77 -3.16 23.65
CA VAL A 312 -12.99 -2.97 24.45
C VAL A 312 -14.20 -3.42 23.65
N LEU A 313 -14.99 -4.33 24.22
CA LEU A 313 -16.28 -4.73 23.66
C LEU A 313 -17.29 -3.59 23.81
N LYS A 314 -17.82 -3.13 22.69
CA LYS A 314 -18.88 -2.12 22.60
C LYS A 314 -20.08 -2.73 21.91
N LEU A 315 -21.26 -2.43 22.46
CA LEU A 315 -22.54 -2.84 21.87
C LEU A 315 -23.06 -1.71 20.98
N HIS A 316 -23.25 -2.00 19.70
CA HIS A 316 -23.74 -1.04 18.70
C HIS A 316 -25.15 -1.42 18.23
N GLU A 317 -26.11 -0.50 18.38
CA GLU A 317 -27.47 -0.71 17.88
C GLU A 317 -27.55 -0.50 16.36
N LEU A 318 -28.06 -1.49 15.63
CA LEU A 318 -28.26 -1.40 14.17
C LEU A 318 -29.37 -0.42 13.79
N LYS A 319 -30.34 -0.21 14.69
CA LYS A 319 -31.40 0.79 14.59
C LYS A 319 -31.75 1.32 15.97
N THR A 320 -32.46 2.44 16.03
CA THR A 320 -32.85 3.09 17.29
C THR A 320 -33.60 2.12 18.21
N GLY A 321 -33.08 1.88 19.41
CA GLY A 321 -33.65 0.95 20.38
C GLY A 321 -33.46 -0.52 20.00
N GLY A 322 -32.52 -0.81 19.12
CA GLY A 322 -32.26 -2.14 18.55
C GLY A 322 -31.95 -3.21 19.59
N GLN A 323 -31.37 -2.84 20.74
CA GLN A 323 -31.14 -3.77 21.85
C GLN A 323 -32.42 -4.41 22.40
N ASN A 324 -33.55 -3.71 22.27
CA ASN A 324 -34.85 -4.20 22.77
C ASN A 324 -35.69 -4.87 21.68
N ILE A 325 -35.18 -4.93 20.45
CA ILE A 325 -35.89 -5.49 19.30
C ILE A 325 -35.30 -6.85 19.00
N GLN A 326 -36.05 -7.90 19.32
CA GLN A 326 -35.66 -9.27 19.06
C GLN A 326 -35.70 -9.59 17.56
N LEU A 327 -34.73 -10.38 17.10
CA LEU A 327 -34.71 -10.95 15.77
C LEU A 327 -35.84 -11.97 15.64
N THR A 328 -36.67 -11.83 14.60
CA THR A 328 -37.81 -12.70 14.30
C THR A 328 -37.81 -13.06 12.83
N GLU A 329 -38.58 -14.09 12.46
CA GLU A 329 -38.72 -14.51 11.06
C GLU A 329 -39.17 -13.36 10.14
N ASP A 330 -40.02 -12.46 10.64
CA ASP A 330 -40.57 -11.33 9.87
C ASP A 330 -39.54 -10.21 9.64
N ASN A 331 -38.59 -10.01 10.57
CA ASN A 331 -37.64 -8.89 10.53
C ASN A 331 -36.20 -9.29 10.14
N LYS A 332 -35.95 -10.59 9.89
CA LYS A 332 -34.61 -11.10 9.59
C LYS A 332 -33.95 -10.49 8.35
N LYS A 333 -34.74 -10.12 7.34
CA LYS A 333 -34.24 -9.43 6.14
C LYS A 333 -33.69 -8.04 6.47
N GLU A 334 -34.45 -7.27 7.26
CA GLU A 334 -34.05 -5.94 7.74
C GLU A 334 -32.78 -6.05 8.60
N TYR A 335 -32.71 -7.04 9.49
CA TYR A 335 -31.53 -7.28 10.32
C TYR A 335 -30.27 -7.47 9.47
N VAL A 336 -30.34 -8.36 8.47
CA VAL A 336 -29.18 -8.62 7.60
C VAL A 336 -28.79 -7.36 6.84
N GLU A 337 -29.73 -6.66 6.20
CA GLU A 337 -29.44 -5.40 5.48
C GLU A 337 -28.76 -4.35 6.36
N LEU A 338 -29.25 -4.15 7.59
CA LEU A 338 -28.65 -3.23 8.54
C LEU A 338 -27.28 -3.69 9.01
N TYR A 339 -27.08 -5.00 9.22
CA TYR A 339 -25.79 -5.57 9.61
C TYR A 339 -24.74 -5.34 8.51
N VAL A 340 -25.08 -5.62 7.25
CA VAL A 340 -24.19 -5.37 6.10
C VAL A 340 -23.82 -3.89 6.02
N THR A 341 -24.82 -3.01 6.10
CA THR A 341 -24.62 -1.56 6.08
C THR A 341 -23.73 -1.10 7.23
N TYR A 342 -23.93 -1.64 8.42
CA TYR A 342 -23.10 -1.32 9.58
C TYR A 342 -21.64 -1.73 9.37
N LYS A 343 -21.42 -3.01 9.04
CA LYS A 343 -20.09 -3.62 8.91
C LYS A 343 -19.19 -2.89 7.91
N PHE A 344 -19.75 -2.49 6.77
CA PHE A 344 -18.99 -1.95 5.65
C PHE A 344 -19.10 -0.45 5.44
N MET A 345 -20.17 0.21 5.90
CA MET A 345 -20.34 1.65 5.68
C MET A 345 -20.21 2.45 6.98
N LYS A 346 -21.00 2.10 8.01
CA LYS A 346 -21.10 2.95 9.22
C LYS A 346 -19.80 3.03 10.00
N ARG A 347 -19.07 1.91 10.12
CA ARG A 347 -17.81 1.84 10.86
C ARG A 347 -16.69 2.70 10.28
N ILE A 348 -16.76 3.03 9.00
CA ILE A 348 -15.72 3.74 8.25
C ILE A 348 -16.25 5.02 7.57
N GLU A 349 -17.43 5.49 7.95
CA GLU A 349 -18.17 6.52 7.23
C GLU A 349 -17.34 7.82 7.09
N GLN A 350 -16.71 8.28 8.16
CA GLN A 350 -15.92 9.51 8.15
C GLN A 350 -14.65 9.38 7.30
N GLN A 351 -13.96 8.26 7.44
CA GLN A 351 -12.75 7.92 6.69
C GLN A 351 -13.06 7.87 5.19
N PHE A 352 -14.12 7.14 4.84
CA PHE A 352 -14.54 6.97 3.45
C PHE A 352 -15.01 8.28 2.83
N LEU A 353 -15.78 9.09 3.55
CA LEU A 353 -16.20 10.42 3.08
C LEU A 353 -15.01 11.35 2.84
N ALA A 354 -13.99 11.31 3.72
CA ALA A 354 -12.77 12.09 3.52
C ALA A 354 -12.02 11.65 2.26
N LEU A 355 -11.87 10.34 2.03
CA LEU A 355 -11.28 9.77 0.82
C LEU A 355 -12.07 10.14 -0.43
N GLN A 356 -13.39 9.94 -0.43
CA GLN A 356 -14.26 10.27 -1.55
C GLN A 356 -14.21 11.77 -1.87
N LYS A 357 -14.13 12.63 -0.85
CA LYS A 357 -13.93 14.08 -1.01
C LYS A 357 -12.60 14.39 -1.70
N GLY A 358 -11.51 13.72 -1.32
CA GLY A 358 -10.22 13.88 -2.00
C GLY A 358 -10.26 13.50 -3.47
N LEU A 359 -10.85 12.34 -3.77
CA LEU A 359 -11.02 11.82 -5.13
C LEU A 359 -11.83 12.79 -6.00
N THR A 360 -13.02 13.17 -5.53
CA THR A 360 -13.98 13.98 -6.29
C THR A 360 -13.49 15.41 -6.57
N LYS A 361 -12.51 15.91 -5.78
CA LYS A 361 -11.84 17.19 -6.04
C LYS A 361 -10.93 17.13 -7.27
N VAL A 362 -10.32 15.98 -7.56
CA VAL A 362 -9.45 15.80 -8.74
C VAL A 362 -10.26 15.35 -9.94
N VAL A 363 -11.08 14.30 -9.78
CA VAL A 363 -11.90 13.69 -10.84
C VAL A 363 -13.38 13.86 -10.50
N PRO A 364 -14.19 14.55 -11.32
CA PRO A 364 -15.63 14.69 -11.05
C PRO A 364 -16.32 13.32 -10.97
N GLY A 365 -17.04 13.05 -9.87
CA GLY A 365 -17.69 11.75 -9.64
C GLY A 365 -18.69 11.35 -10.73
N THR A 366 -19.29 12.31 -11.44
CA THR A 366 -20.16 12.06 -12.60
C THR A 366 -19.46 11.35 -13.75
N LEU A 367 -18.13 11.45 -13.85
CA LEU A 367 -17.35 10.76 -14.86
C LEU A 367 -17.10 9.28 -14.51
N LEU A 368 -17.19 8.92 -13.23
CA LEU A 368 -16.99 7.56 -12.74
C LEU A 368 -18.31 6.76 -12.68
N LYS A 369 -19.46 7.43 -12.59
CA LYS A 369 -20.79 6.78 -12.58
C LYS A 369 -21.08 5.74 -13.67
N PRO A 370 -20.59 5.87 -14.92
CA PRO A 370 -20.87 4.89 -15.97
C PRO A 370 -20.18 3.53 -15.78
N PHE A 371 -19.19 3.46 -14.89
CA PHE A 371 -18.40 2.26 -14.65
C PHE A 371 -19.05 1.42 -13.54
N ASP A 372 -18.86 0.11 -13.60
CA ASP A 372 -19.08 -0.79 -12.48
C ASP A 372 -17.85 -0.94 -11.58
N GLU A 373 -18.02 -1.65 -10.47
CA GLU A 373 -17.00 -1.86 -9.44
C GLU A 373 -15.76 -2.60 -9.97
N ARG A 374 -15.94 -3.57 -10.87
CA ARG A 374 -14.83 -4.33 -11.49
C ARG A 374 -14.13 -3.46 -12.53
N GLU A 375 -14.90 -2.71 -13.29
CA GLU A 375 -14.38 -1.76 -14.27
C GLU A 375 -13.55 -0.65 -13.58
N ILE A 376 -14.02 -0.07 -12.47
CA ILE A 376 -13.26 0.93 -11.70
C ILE A 376 -12.00 0.34 -11.08
N GLU A 377 -12.06 -0.86 -10.54
CA GLU A 377 -10.87 -1.58 -10.07
C GLU A 377 -9.81 -1.65 -11.17
N LEU A 378 -10.18 -2.06 -12.38
CA LEU A 378 -9.27 -2.13 -13.52
C LEU A 378 -8.72 -0.76 -13.93
N ILE A 379 -9.51 0.32 -13.79
CA ILE A 379 -9.04 1.69 -14.06
C ILE A 379 -8.04 2.18 -13.01
N ILE A 380 -8.20 1.79 -11.74
CA ILE A 380 -7.33 2.21 -10.63
C ILE A 380 -6.06 1.36 -10.55
N SER A 381 -6.20 0.03 -10.66
CA SER A 381 -5.15 -0.93 -10.32
C SER A 381 -4.57 -1.67 -11.53
N GLY A 382 -5.23 -1.61 -12.69
CA GLY A 382 -4.81 -2.34 -13.89
C GLY A 382 -4.85 -3.86 -13.73
N ILE A 383 -4.31 -4.60 -14.70
CA ILE A 383 -4.21 -6.06 -14.65
C ILE A 383 -2.90 -6.47 -13.97
N GLY A 384 -2.98 -7.36 -12.97
CA GLY A 384 -1.82 -7.93 -12.27
C GLY A 384 -1.23 -9.18 -12.91
N THR A 385 -2.03 -9.95 -13.65
CA THR A 385 -1.59 -11.14 -14.36
C THR A 385 -1.03 -10.78 -15.73
N ILE A 386 0.16 -11.27 -16.04
CA ILE A 386 0.83 -10.99 -17.33
C ILE A 386 0.50 -12.12 -18.30
N ASP A 387 -0.27 -11.80 -19.34
CA ASP A 387 -0.40 -12.67 -20.51
C ASP A 387 0.85 -12.51 -21.38
N ILE A 388 1.69 -13.56 -21.39
CA ILE A 388 2.96 -13.58 -22.13
C ILE A 388 2.70 -13.57 -23.64
N GLU A 389 1.67 -14.25 -24.10
CA GLU A 389 1.32 -14.29 -25.52
C GLU A 389 0.86 -12.92 -26.00
N ASP A 390 0.08 -12.21 -25.18
CA ASP A 390 -0.29 -10.82 -25.47
C ASP A 390 0.91 -9.87 -25.46
N TRP A 391 1.82 -10.03 -24.51
CA TRP A 391 3.07 -9.26 -24.47
C TRP A 391 3.90 -9.46 -25.73
N LYS A 392 4.06 -10.72 -26.14
CA LYS A 392 4.84 -11.11 -27.33
C LYS A 392 4.21 -10.56 -28.61
N ARG A 393 2.89 -10.72 -28.79
CA ARG A 393 2.15 -10.18 -29.95
C ARG A 393 2.27 -8.66 -30.09
N ASN A 394 2.31 -7.94 -28.96
CA ASN A 394 2.33 -6.48 -28.92
C ASN A 394 3.73 -5.88 -28.69
N THR A 395 4.79 -6.66 -28.92
CA THR A 395 6.17 -6.18 -28.82
C THR A 395 6.71 -5.72 -30.17
N ARG A 396 7.28 -4.51 -30.21
CA ARG A 396 8.03 -4.00 -31.36
C ARG A 396 9.50 -4.41 -31.27
N LEU A 397 10.05 -4.81 -32.40
CA LEU A 397 11.47 -5.12 -32.54
C LEU A 397 12.18 -3.98 -33.27
N LYS A 398 13.34 -3.54 -32.76
CA LYS A 398 14.18 -2.50 -33.35
C LYS A 398 15.62 -2.98 -33.45
N HIS A 399 16.19 -2.86 -34.66
CA HIS A 399 17.53 -3.38 -34.97
C HIS A 399 17.67 -4.88 -34.65
N CYS A 400 16.54 -5.59 -34.67
CA CYS A 400 16.45 -7.02 -34.45
C CYS A 400 15.25 -7.61 -35.18
N GLU A 401 15.33 -8.90 -35.48
CA GLU A 401 14.27 -9.68 -36.09
C GLU A 401 13.83 -10.79 -35.12
N SER A 402 12.62 -11.31 -35.30
CA SER A 402 12.03 -12.31 -34.39
C SER A 402 12.75 -13.65 -34.40
N ASP A 403 13.49 -13.95 -35.47
CA ASP A 403 14.23 -15.19 -35.64
C ASP A 403 15.60 -15.18 -34.94
N MET A 404 16.09 -14.00 -34.54
CA MET A 404 17.39 -13.84 -33.90
C MET A 404 17.44 -14.60 -32.57
N PRO A 405 18.57 -15.28 -32.26
CA PRO A 405 18.70 -16.08 -31.03
C PRO A 405 18.40 -15.28 -29.77
N VAL A 406 18.91 -14.05 -29.66
CA VAL A 406 18.71 -13.19 -28.48
C VAL A 406 17.23 -12.87 -28.22
N VAL A 407 16.44 -12.68 -29.28
CA VAL A 407 15.00 -12.39 -29.16
C VAL A 407 14.23 -13.67 -28.76
N LYS A 408 14.59 -14.83 -29.32
CA LYS A 408 14.02 -16.13 -28.92
C LYS A 408 14.33 -16.45 -27.47
N TRP A 409 15.60 -16.33 -27.07
CA TRP A 409 16.04 -16.55 -25.69
C TRP A 409 15.36 -15.62 -24.71
N PHE A 410 15.14 -14.36 -25.06
CA PHE A 410 14.41 -13.41 -24.22
C PHE A 410 13.00 -13.93 -23.88
N TRP A 411 12.25 -14.39 -24.88
CA TRP A 411 10.91 -14.94 -24.65
C TRP A 411 10.94 -16.30 -23.94
N GLU A 412 11.88 -17.18 -24.30
CA GLU A 412 12.06 -18.46 -23.60
C GLU A 412 12.34 -18.26 -22.10
N ILE A 413 13.16 -17.26 -21.74
CA ILE A 413 13.43 -16.90 -20.35
C ILE A 413 12.15 -16.46 -19.64
N ILE A 414 11.36 -15.59 -20.27
CA ILE A 414 10.10 -15.10 -19.68
C ILE A 414 9.09 -16.24 -19.51
N GLU A 415 8.99 -17.12 -20.48
CA GLU A 415 8.04 -18.24 -20.51
C GLU A 415 8.43 -19.35 -19.51
N GLN A 416 9.71 -19.74 -19.46
CA GLN A 416 10.16 -20.96 -18.79
C GLN A 416 10.92 -20.70 -17.48
N ASP A 417 11.72 -19.63 -17.41
CA ASP A 417 12.66 -19.40 -16.31
C ASP A 417 12.13 -18.36 -15.30
N TYR A 418 11.29 -17.42 -15.73
CA TYR A 418 10.75 -16.36 -14.86
C TYR A 418 9.41 -16.72 -14.22
N SER A 419 9.34 -16.56 -12.90
CA SER A 419 8.09 -16.57 -12.13
C SER A 419 7.22 -15.36 -12.48
N GLN A 420 5.95 -15.39 -12.09
CA GLN A 420 5.05 -14.24 -12.27
C GLN A 420 5.61 -12.97 -11.63
N GLU A 421 6.23 -13.08 -10.46
CA GLU A 421 6.88 -11.97 -9.78
C GLU A 421 8.03 -11.38 -10.61
N MET A 422 8.91 -12.23 -11.14
CA MET A 422 10.03 -11.78 -11.96
C MET A 422 9.56 -11.12 -13.27
N ARG A 423 8.46 -11.61 -13.87
CA ARG A 423 7.82 -10.97 -15.03
C ARG A 423 7.30 -9.57 -14.69
N VAL A 424 6.69 -9.39 -13.52
CA VAL A 424 6.22 -8.09 -13.03
C VAL A 424 7.40 -7.14 -12.78
N ARG A 425 8.49 -7.63 -12.17
CA ARG A 425 9.72 -6.85 -11.97
C ARG A 425 10.34 -6.42 -13.30
N LEU A 426 10.42 -7.32 -14.29
CA LEU A 426 10.89 -6.99 -15.64
C LEU A 426 9.99 -5.94 -16.31
N LEU A 427 8.67 -6.11 -16.22
CA LEU A 427 7.72 -5.13 -16.76
C LEU A 427 7.93 -3.75 -16.14
N LYS A 428 8.10 -3.71 -14.81
CA LYS A 428 8.39 -2.47 -14.08
C LYS A 428 9.74 -1.88 -14.46
N PHE A 429 10.78 -2.70 -14.64
CA PHE A 429 12.08 -2.24 -15.12
C PHE A 429 11.96 -1.52 -16.48
N VAL A 430 11.19 -2.08 -17.42
CA VAL A 430 11.10 -1.53 -18.78
C VAL A 430 10.08 -0.40 -18.93
N THR A 431 8.99 -0.43 -18.15
CA THR A 431 7.87 0.50 -18.30
C THR A 431 7.68 1.44 -17.11
N GLY A 432 8.32 1.17 -15.97
CA GLY A 432 8.06 1.86 -14.71
C GLY A 432 6.75 1.46 -14.03
N SER A 433 5.97 0.54 -14.60
CA SER A 433 4.71 0.05 -14.02
C SER A 433 4.75 -1.47 -13.81
N SER A 434 4.22 -1.93 -12.68
CA SER A 434 4.00 -3.35 -12.39
C SER A 434 2.70 -3.90 -12.98
N ARG A 435 1.89 -3.06 -13.64
CA ARG A 435 0.52 -3.37 -14.07
C ARG A 435 0.35 -3.14 -15.56
N VAL A 436 -0.46 -3.98 -16.20
CA VAL A 436 -0.79 -3.88 -17.62
C VAL A 436 -2.15 -3.17 -17.76
N PRO A 437 -2.33 -2.26 -18.76
CA PRO A 437 -3.67 -1.75 -19.08
C PRO A 437 -4.65 -2.88 -19.34
N PHE A 438 -5.94 -2.66 -19.04
CA PHE A 438 -6.92 -3.74 -19.20
C PHE A 438 -7.12 -4.18 -20.66
N GLN A 439 -6.82 -3.31 -21.62
CA GLN A 439 -6.83 -3.66 -23.04
C GLN A 439 -5.72 -4.65 -23.43
N GLY A 440 -4.70 -4.79 -22.58
CA GLY A 440 -3.50 -5.58 -22.83
C GLY A 440 -2.31 -4.71 -23.22
N PHE A 441 -1.27 -5.36 -23.73
CA PHE A 441 0.01 -4.73 -24.08
C PHE A 441 -0.09 -3.78 -25.27
N GLU A 442 -1.15 -3.88 -26.10
CA GLU A 442 -1.39 -2.97 -27.22
C GLU A 442 -1.65 -1.52 -26.78
N ALA A 443 -2.18 -1.35 -25.57
CA ALA A 443 -2.56 -0.06 -25.02
C ALA A 443 -1.53 0.50 -24.04
N LEU A 444 -0.32 -0.08 -23.96
CA LEU A 444 0.76 0.44 -23.12
C LEU A 444 0.96 1.94 -23.39
N GLU A 445 0.89 2.76 -22.36
CA GLU A 445 1.07 4.20 -22.49
C GLU A 445 2.55 4.57 -22.29
N GLY A 446 3.02 5.65 -22.92
CA GLY A 446 4.33 6.25 -22.65
C GLY A 446 4.26 7.37 -21.61
N SER A 447 5.35 8.12 -21.41
CA SER A 447 5.39 9.27 -20.49
C SER A 447 4.49 10.44 -20.89
N THR A 448 4.07 10.50 -22.15
CA THR A 448 3.17 11.53 -22.67
C THR A 448 1.94 10.90 -23.30
N LEU A 449 0.79 11.05 -22.64
CA LEU A 449 -0.53 10.65 -23.12
C LEU A 449 -0.91 11.26 -24.49
N GLU A 450 -0.25 12.36 -24.89
CA GLU A 450 -0.53 13.09 -26.15
C GLU A 450 -0.07 12.33 -27.41
N ARG A 451 0.79 11.30 -27.30
CA ARG A 451 1.35 10.57 -28.44
C ARG A 451 0.65 9.24 -28.75
N GLY A 452 -0.42 8.90 -28.02
CA GLY A 452 -1.09 7.61 -28.13
C GLY A 452 -0.29 6.45 -27.51
N PRO A 453 -0.70 5.19 -27.77
CA PRO A 453 -0.04 4.01 -27.22
C PRO A 453 1.43 3.91 -27.63
N CYS A 454 2.28 3.58 -26.67
CA CYS A 454 3.70 3.29 -26.82
C CYS A 454 3.96 1.82 -26.47
N LEU A 455 4.00 0.96 -27.48
CA LEU A 455 4.23 -0.47 -27.31
C LEU A 455 5.58 -0.79 -26.66
N PHE A 456 5.63 -1.93 -25.96
CA PHE A 456 6.88 -2.51 -25.49
C PHE A 456 7.83 -2.71 -26.67
N THR A 457 9.08 -2.28 -26.54
CA THR A 457 10.06 -2.34 -27.63
C THR A 457 11.35 -3.00 -27.17
N ILE A 458 11.77 -4.06 -27.86
CA ILE A 458 13.11 -4.63 -27.73
C ILE A 458 14.01 -3.97 -28.78
N HIS A 459 15.14 -3.43 -28.33
CA HIS A 459 16.14 -2.80 -29.18
C HIS A 459 17.49 -3.48 -28.98
N LEU A 460 17.98 -4.20 -29.98
CA LEU A 460 19.34 -4.75 -29.93
C LEU A 460 20.37 -3.64 -30.17
N THR A 461 21.40 -3.60 -29.33
CA THR A 461 22.47 -2.60 -29.42
C THR A 461 23.83 -3.26 -29.66
N ASP A 462 24.68 -2.58 -30.42
CA ASP A 462 26.07 -2.96 -30.68
C ASP A 462 26.99 -2.46 -29.55
N VAL A 463 26.71 -2.92 -28.33
CA VAL A 463 27.53 -2.64 -27.14
C VAL A 463 28.15 -3.94 -26.60
N PRO A 464 29.25 -3.87 -25.84
CA PRO A 464 29.88 -5.06 -25.26
C PRO A 464 28.89 -5.93 -24.47
N THR A 465 29.03 -7.25 -24.60
CA THR A 465 28.16 -8.25 -23.95
C THR A 465 28.39 -8.38 -22.45
N ASP A 466 29.36 -7.66 -21.88
CA ASP A 466 29.55 -7.50 -20.43
C ASP A 466 28.55 -6.49 -19.83
N ASN A 467 28.05 -5.56 -20.65
CA ASN A 467 27.11 -4.53 -20.21
C ASN A 467 25.77 -5.15 -19.80
N LEU A 468 25.11 -4.50 -18.85
CA LEU A 468 23.74 -4.80 -18.45
C LEU A 468 22.73 -4.27 -19.49
N PRO A 469 21.56 -4.92 -19.63
CA PRO A 469 20.43 -4.32 -20.31
C PRO A 469 20.06 -2.96 -19.71
N LYS A 470 19.56 -2.07 -20.56
CA LYS A 470 19.10 -0.73 -20.12
C LYS A 470 17.65 -0.52 -20.53
N ALA A 471 16.90 0.21 -19.71
CA ALA A 471 15.50 0.52 -19.98
C ALA A 471 15.25 2.03 -20.10
N HIS A 472 14.40 2.43 -21.03
CA HIS A 472 13.83 3.78 -21.10
C HIS A 472 12.31 3.68 -20.92
N THR A 473 11.86 3.96 -19.70
CA THR A 473 10.47 3.77 -19.26
C THR A 473 9.50 4.74 -19.91
N CYS A 474 9.96 5.94 -20.30
CA CYS A 474 9.22 6.90 -21.14
C CYS A 474 8.63 6.28 -22.40
N TYR A 475 9.38 5.34 -22.99
CA TYR A 475 9.12 4.76 -24.31
C TYR A 475 8.88 3.25 -24.26
N ASN A 476 8.74 2.69 -23.05
CA ASN A 476 8.60 1.24 -22.82
C ASN A 476 9.64 0.43 -23.60
N ARG A 477 10.91 0.87 -23.59
CA ARG A 477 11.97 0.32 -24.44
C ARG A 477 13.08 -0.32 -23.65
N LEU A 478 13.36 -1.58 -23.96
CA LEU A 478 14.47 -2.36 -23.44
C LEU A 478 15.60 -2.41 -24.48
N TYR A 479 16.79 -2.00 -24.09
CA TYR A 479 18.01 -2.09 -24.87
C TYR A 479 18.79 -3.33 -24.44
N LEU A 480 18.96 -4.27 -25.35
CA LEU A 480 19.65 -5.54 -25.13
C LEU A 480 20.97 -5.55 -25.89
N PRO A 481 22.11 -5.78 -25.22
CA PRO A 481 23.33 -6.21 -25.90
C PRO A 481 23.11 -7.53 -26.66
N LYS A 482 23.89 -7.76 -27.71
CA LYS A 482 23.86 -9.00 -28.50
C LYS A 482 24.56 -10.15 -27.75
N TYR A 483 23.96 -10.61 -26.66
CA TYR A 483 24.52 -11.68 -25.84
C TYR A 483 24.73 -12.98 -26.63
N GLU A 484 25.77 -13.71 -26.25
CA GLU A 484 26.26 -14.90 -26.98
C GLU A 484 25.52 -16.19 -26.59
N SER A 485 24.81 -16.21 -25.47
CA SER A 485 24.08 -17.39 -24.99
C SER A 485 22.82 -17.03 -24.18
N LYS A 486 21.85 -17.96 -24.13
CA LYS A 486 20.64 -17.84 -23.29
C LYS A 486 21.01 -17.60 -21.83
N GLN A 487 21.97 -18.35 -21.29
CA GLN A 487 22.39 -18.21 -19.89
C GLN A 487 22.94 -16.82 -19.60
N ARG A 488 23.78 -16.28 -20.49
CA ARG A 488 24.36 -14.94 -20.30
C ARG A 488 23.29 -13.84 -20.36
N LEU A 489 22.30 -13.98 -21.25
CA LEU A 489 21.15 -13.09 -21.28
C LEU A 489 20.33 -13.20 -19.99
N LEU A 490 20.05 -14.42 -19.51
CA LEU A 490 19.32 -14.67 -18.27
C LEU A 490 20.01 -14.01 -17.07
N ASP A 491 21.31 -14.25 -16.90
CA ASP A 491 22.08 -13.71 -15.77
C ASP A 491 22.09 -12.18 -15.80
N LYS A 492 22.38 -11.58 -16.96
CA LYS A 492 22.47 -10.12 -17.10
C LYS A 492 21.12 -9.42 -17.04
N LEU A 493 20.06 -10.05 -17.57
CA LEU A 493 18.70 -9.52 -17.49
C LEU A 493 18.19 -9.57 -16.05
N SER A 494 18.36 -10.70 -15.37
CA SER A 494 17.95 -10.84 -13.97
C SER A 494 18.73 -9.88 -13.07
N GLN A 495 20.05 -9.79 -13.27
CA GLN A 495 20.89 -8.82 -12.56
C GLN A 495 20.38 -7.39 -12.74
N ALA A 496 20.11 -6.95 -13.97
CA ALA A 496 19.60 -5.61 -14.22
C ALA A 496 18.24 -5.36 -13.57
N VAL A 497 17.33 -6.33 -13.63
CA VAL A 497 16.00 -6.21 -13.03
C VAL A 497 16.09 -6.10 -11.50
N ASP A 498 16.92 -6.92 -10.86
CA ASP A 498 17.07 -6.93 -9.40
C ASP A 498 17.84 -5.70 -8.88
N GLU A 499 18.88 -5.25 -9.61
CA GLU A 499 19.68 -4.08 -9.24
C GLU A 499 18.92 -2.75 -9.42
N THR A 500 17.88 -2.71 -10.27
CA THR A 500 17.08 -1.50 -10.54
C THR A 500 15.84 -1.38 -9.64
N CYS A 501 15.80 -2.08 -8.49
CA CYS A 501 14.77 -1.86 -7.46
C CYS A 501 14.77 -0.44 -6.85
N GLY A 502 15.67 0.46 -7.29
CA GLY A 502 15.51 1.91 -7.33
C GLY A 502 16.23 2.45 -8.56
N PHE A 503 15.72 3.48 -9.24
CA PHE A 503 16.27 4.00 -10.52
C PHE A 503 17.60 4.78 -10.39
N THR A 504 18.50 4.31 -9.54
CA THR A 504 19.85 4.84 -9.39
C THR A 504 20.84 3.85 -9.99
N VAL A 505 21.55 4.29 -11.03
CA VAL A 505 22.87 3.74 -11.32
C VAL A 505 23.73 4.03 -10.09
N LYS A 506 24.20 2.98 -9.40
CA LYS A 506 25.20 3.13 -8.33
C LYS A 506 26.52 3.67 -8.88
#